data_AF-A0A8T4W776-F1
#
_entry.id   AF-A0A8T4W776-F1
#
_cell.length_a   1.000
_cell.length_b   1.000
_cell.length_c   1.000
_cell.angle_alpha   90.00
_cell.angle_beta   90.00
_cell.angle_gamma   90.00
#
_symmetry.space_group_name_H-M   'P 1'
#
loop_
_entity.id
_entity.type
_entity.pdbx_description
1 polymer ?
#
loop_
_entity_poly.entity_id
_entity_poly.type
_entity_poly.pdbx_seq_one_letter_code
_entity_poly.pdbx_strand_id
1 'polypeptide(L)'
;MKDKILNEAMKWYETQENNPPIEDFIDLVINKTTDSVMKHVRSELEQEFSNGNLKHPFFISDEYYLELKLKDIKNKYLVLANAYQEDE
;
A
#
# COMPACT_ATOMS: atom_id res chain seq x y z
N MET A 1 -8.45 5.22 -2.51
CA MET A 1 -6.99 5.43 -2.28
C MET A 1 -6.34 6.05 -3.51
N LYS A 2 -6.56 5.46 -4.69
CA LYS A 2 -6.15 6.00 -5.99
C LYS A 2 -6.48 7.49 -6.14
N ASP A 3 -7.73 7.89 -5.87
CA ASP A 3 -8.17 9.28 -6.06
C ASP A 3 -7.52 10.25 -5.08
N LYS A 4 -7.21 9.79 -3.87
CA LYS A 4 -6.47 10.58 -2.89
C LYS A 4 -5.03 10.83 -3.34
N ILE A 5 -4.34 9.79 -3.81
CA ILE A 5 -2.96 9.90 -4.30
C ILE A 5 -2.94 10.80 -5.54
N LEU A 6 -3.89 10.61 -6.47
CA LEU A 6 -4.02 11.44 -7.65
C LEU A 6 -4.27 12.90 -7.30
N ASN A 7 -5.20 13.19 -6.38
CA ASN A 7 -5.47 14.55 -5.92
C ASN A 7 -4.25 15.20 -5.24
N GLU A 8 -3.49 14.45 -4.44
CA GLU A 8 -2.26 14.97 -3.82
C GLU A 8 -1.15 15.22 -4.85
N ALA A 9 -1.01 14.35 -5.85
CA ALA A 9 -0.03 14.51 -6.92
C ALA A 9 -0.38 15.69 -7.86
N MET A 10 -1.66 15.84 -8.20
CA MET A 10 -2.15 16.97 -8.99
C MET A 10 -1.96 18.31 -8.26
N LYS A 11 -2.28 18.36 -6.97
CA LYS A 11 -2.01 19.54 -6.14
C LYS A 11 -0.53 19.89 -6.10
N TRP A 12 0.34 18.89 -5.94
CA TRP A 12 1.79 19.13 -5.98
C TRP A 12 2.23 19.69 -7.34
N TYR A 13 1.74 19.12 -8.44
CA TYR A 13 2.04 19.57 -9.80
C TYR A 13 1.60 21.03 -10.04
N GLU A 14 0.39 21.39 -9.60
CA GLU A 14 -0.14 22.77 -9.69
C GLU A 14 0.68 23.80 -8.89
N THR A 15 1.39 23.36 -7.84
CA THR A 15 2.24 24.24 -7.01
C THR A 15 3.65 24.46 -7.56
N GLN A 16 4.01 23.81 -8.66
CA GLN A 16 5.34 23.96 -9.27
C GLN A 16 5.34 25.12 -10.27
N GLU A 17 6.17 26.14 -10.01
CA GLU A 17 6.27 27.36 -10.85
C GLU A 17 6.75 27.10 -12.28
N ASN A 18 7.45 25.99 -12.54
CA ASN A 18 8.15 25.73 -13.80
C ASN A 18 7.89 24.34 -14.39
N ASN A 19 6.62 23.92 -14.43
CA ASN A 19 6.14 22.71 -15.12
C ASN A 19 7.10 21.51 -14.95
N PRO A 20 7.04 20.82 -13.79
CA PRO A 20 8.06 19.91 -13.33
C PRO A 20 8.27 18.76 -14.33
N PRO A 21 9.48 18.20 -14.42
CA PRO A 21 9.74 16.99 -15.18
C PRO A 21 8.72 15.90 -14.87
N ILE A 22 8.30 15.17 -15.91
CA ILE A 22 7.33 14.09 -15.74
C ILE A 22 7.87 12.98 -14.85
N GLU A 23 9.19 12.81 -14.83
CA GLU A 23 9.91 11.90 -13.94
C GLU A 23 9.63 12.22 -12.46
N ASP A 24 9.68 13.50 -12.07
CA ASP A 24 9.44 13.92 -10.69
C ASP A 24 7.98 13.66 -10.27
N PHE A 25 7.04 13.83 -11.21
CA PHE A 25 5.64 13.49 -10.98
C PHE A 25 5.44 11.97 -10.82
N ILE A 26 6.07 11.16 -11.67
CA ILE A 26 6.03 9.70 -11.59
C ILE A 26 6.61 9.22 -10.26
N ASP A 27 7.78 9.75 -9.88
CA ASP A 27 8.45 9.41 -8.62
C ASP A 27 7.57 9.77 -7.42
N LEU A 28 6.92 10.94 -7.44
CA LEU A 28 5.98 11.33 -6.38
C LEU A 28 4.81 10.34 -6.25
N VAL A 29 4.20 9.96 -7.38
CA VAL A 29 3.07 9.03 -7.39
C VAL A 29 3.52 7.64 -6.89
N ILE A 30 4.68 7.15 -7.32
CA ILE A 30 5.26 5.89 -6.87
C ILE A 30 5.55 5.93 -5.37
N ASN A 31 6.20 6.98 -4.88
CA ASN A 31 6.54 7.12 -3.46
C ASN A 31 5.29 7.17 -2.59
N LYS A 32 4.29 8.00 -2.96
CA LYS A 32 3.02 8.07 -2.22
C LYS A 32 2.25 6.76 -2.23
N THR A 33 2.27 6.05 -3.36
CA THR A 33 1.64 4.73 -3.47
C THR A 33 2.35 3.73 -2.56
N THR A 34 3.68 3.71 -2.60
CA THR A 34 4.52 2.84 -1.77
C THR A 34 4.28 3.10 -0.28
N ASP A 35 4.32 4.35 0.16
CA ASP A 35 4.06 4.75 1.54
C ASP A 35 2.67 4.28 2.01
N SER A 36 1.68 4.45 1.16
CA SER A 36 0.30 4.07 1.47
C SER A 36 0.14 2.54 1.60
N VAL A 37 0.77 1.77 0.70
CA VAL A 37 0.80 0.30 0.77
C VAL A 37 1.56 -0.15 2.01
N MET A 38 2.74 0.41 2.28
CA MET A 38 3.55 0.05 3.45
C MET A 38 2.85 0.38 4.76
N LYS A 39 2.08 1.47 4.82
CA LYS A 39 1.24 1.80 5.98
C LYS A 39 0.17 0.75 6.22
N HIS A 40 -0.48 0.26 5.16
CA HIS A 40 -1.49 -0.80 5.27
C HIS A 40 -0.87 -2.13 5.74
N VAL A 41 0.26 -2.53 5.14
CA VAL A 41 1.03 -3.71 5.57
C VAL A 41 1.42 -3.62 7.04
N ARG A 42 1.97 -2.47 7.47
CA ARG A 42 2.32 -2.25 8.88
C ARG A 42 1.11 -2.39 9.79
N SER A 43 -0.02 -1.76 9.45
CA SER A 43 -1.23 -1.79 10.27
C SER A 43 -1.78 -3.22 10.45
N GLU A 44 -1.80 -4.03 9.39
CA GLU A 44 -2.26 -5.43 9.48
C GLU A 44 -1.32 -6.26 10.38
N LEU A 45 0.00 -6.12 10.20
CA LEU A 45 0.98 -6.84 11.01
C LEU A 45 0.95 -6.41 12.49
N GLU A 46 0.81 -5.11 12.77
CA GLU A 46 0.65 -4.58 14.13
C GLU A 46 -0.63 -5.09 14.80
N GLN A 47 -1.73 -5.18 14.05
CA GLN A 47 -2.99 -5.73 14.55
C GLN A 47 -2.89 -7.24 14.79
N GLU A 48 -2.28 -8.01 13.88
CA GLU A 48 -2.05 -9.45 14.10
C GLU A 48 -1.14 -9.72 15.30
N PHE A 49 -0.08 -8.91 15.45
CA PHE A 49 0.81 -8.98 16.60
C PHE A 49 0.06 -8.68 17.91
N SER A 50 -0.69 -7.58 17.95
CA SER A 50 -1.46 -7.16 19.12
C SER A 50 -2.55 -8.17 19.52
N ASN A 51 -3.14 -8.85 18.53
CA ASN A 51 -4.15 -9.90 18.76
C ASN A 51 -3.56 -11.28 19.10
N GLY A 52 -2.23 -11.42 19.15
CA GLY A 52 -1.57 -12.71 19.40
C GLY A 52 -1.79 -13.75 18.29
N ASN A 53 -2.24 -13.30 17.11
CA ASN A 53 -2.55 -14.15 15.96
C ASN A 53 -1.38 -14.34 14.99
N LEU A 54 -0.22 -13.75 15.32
CA LEU A 54 1.04 -14.00 14.65
C LEU A 54 1.57 -15.38 15.05
N LYS A 55 0.82 -16.42 14.70
CA LYS A 55 1.17 -17.82 14.94
C LYS A 55 2.14 -18.24 13.84
N HIS A 56 3.42 -18.05 14.10
CA HIS A 56 4.45 -18.70 13.32
C HIS A 56 4.31 -20.22 13.49
N PRO A 57 3.96 -20.98 12.44
CA PRO A 57 3.96 -22.43 12.52
C PRO A 57 5.42 -22.89 12.54
N PHE A 58 5.85 -23.57 13.61
CA PHE A 58 7.22 -24.07 13.80
C PHE A 58 7.78 -24.95 12.66
N PHE A 59 6.97 -25.30 11.67
CA PHE A 59 7.31 -26.17 10.54
C PHE A 59 7.78 -25.40 9.30
N ILE A 60 7.74 -24.06 9.29
CA ILE A 60 8.21 -23.23 8.18
C ILE A 60 9.21 -22.18 8.66
N SER A 61 10.04 -21.65 7.77
CA SER A 61 10.96 -20.56 8.11
C SER A 61 10.20 -19.25 8.35
N ASP A 62 10.77 -18.38 9.17
CA ASP A 62 10.25 -17.03 9.44
C ASP A 62 10.08 -16.22 8.15
N GLU A 63 11.04 -16.35 7.24
CA GLU A 63 11.02 -15.71 5.92
C GLU A 63 9.83 -16.18 5.08
N TYR A 64 9.58 -17.50 5.03
CA TYR A 64 8.47 -18.05 4.26
C TYR A 64 7.12 -17.70 4.89
N TYR A 65 7.03 -17.68 6.21
CA TYR A 65 5.82 -17.22 6.92
C TYR A 65 5.51 -15.75 6.59
N LEU A 66 6.52 -14.88 6.60
CA LEU A 66 6.36 -13.47 6.21
C LEU A 66 5.95 -13.32 4.75
N GLU A 67 6.51 -14.13 3.84
CA GLU A 67 6.10 -14.14 2.43
C GLU A 67 4.61 -14.49 2.28
N LEU A 68 4.15 -15.56 2.94
CA LEU A 68 2.74 -15.95 2.92
C LEU A 68 1.83 -14.83 3.47
N LYS A 69 2.25 -14.17 4.55
CA LYS A 69 1.50 -13.05 5.13
C LYS A 69 1.42 -11.84 4.22
N LEU A 70 2.54 -11.48 3.58
CA LEU A 70 2.55 -10.40 2.60
C LEU A 70 1.67 -10.72 1.39
N LYS A 71 1.64 -12.00 0.96
CA LYS A 71 0.74 -12.47 -0.10
C LYS A 71 -0.73 -12.37 0.31
N ASP A 72 -1.07 -12.73 1.53
CA ASP A 72 -2.44 -12.59 2.07
C ASP A 72 -2.87 -11.12 2.13
N ILE A 73 -2.01 -10.24 2.68
CA ILE A 73 -2.27 -8.79 2.72
C ILE A 73 -2.45 -8.23 1.31
N LYS A 74 -1.60 -8.62 0.35
CA LYS A 74 -1.72 -8.23 -1.06
C LYS A 74 -3.06 -8.68 -1.65
N ASN A 75 -3.48 -9.91 -1.40
CA ASN A 75 -4.74 -10.44 -1.92
C ASN A 75 -5.94 -9.67 -1.36
N LYS A 76 -5.97 -9.39 -0.05
CA LYS A 76 -7.01 -8.56 0.56
C LYS A 76 -7.05 -7.16 -0.06
N TYR A 77 -5.87 -6.57 -0.27
CA TYR A 77 -5.74 -5.24 -0.84
C TYR A 77 -6.27 -5.18 -2.30
N LEU A 78 -5.97 -6.19 -3.12
CA LEU A 78 -6.47 -6.29 -4.49
C LEU A 78 -8.00 -6.51 -4.53
N VAL A 79 -8.54 -7.34 -3.65
CA VAL A 79 -9.99 -7.56 -3.55
C VAL A 79 -10.71 -6.28 -3.12
N LEU A 80 -10.17 -5.56 -2.14
CA LEU A 80 -10.70 -4.26 -1.73
C LEU A 80 -10.65 -3.26 -2.91
N ALA A 81 -9.54 -3.19 -3.65
CA ALA A 81 -9.41 -2.29 -4.79
C ALA A 81 -10.46 -2.56 -5.88
N ASN A 82 -10.82 -3.83 -6.12
CA ASN A 82 -11.83 -4.21 -7.11
C ASN A 82 -13.26 -3.98 -6.61
N ALA A 83 -13.53 -4.18 -5.31
CA ALA A 83 -14.85 -3.93 -4.73
C ALA A 83 -15.27 -2.44 -4.82
N TYR A 84 -14.31 -1.51 -4.78
CA TYR A 84 -14.58 -0.08 -4.98
C TYR A 84 -14.81 0.31 -6.46
N GLN A 85 -14.72 -0.62 -7.42
CA GLN A 85 -15.00 -0.34 -8.84
C GLN A 85 -16.42 -0.73 -9.28
N GLU A 86 -17.17 -1.48 -8.47
CA GLU A 86 -18.53 -1.92 -8.81
C GLU A 86 -19.65 -1.00 -8.25
N ASP A 87 -19.29 0.02 -7.46
CA ASP A 87 -20.24 0.96 -6.82
C ASP A 87 -20.32 2.36 -7.51
N GLU A 88 -19.87 2.50 -8.77
CA GLU A 88 -20.09 3.71 -9.61
C GLU A 88 -21.12 3.49 -10.73
#